data_AF-A0A6G1K753-F1
#
_entry.id   AF-A0A6G1K753-F1
#
_cell.length_a   1.000
_cell.length_b   1.000
_cell.length_c   1.000
_cell.angle_alpha   90.00
_cell.angle_beta   90.00
_cell.angle_gamma   90.00
#
_symmetry.space_group_name_H-M   'P 1'
#
loop_
_entity.id
_entity.type
_entity.pdbx_description
1 polymer ?
#
loop_
_entity_poly.entity_id
_entity_poly.type
_entity_poly.pdbx_seq_one_letter_code
_entity_poly.pdbx_strand_id
1 'polypeptide(L)'
;MMALRNFNPDAYLENWSEDFIPNEERSFQKCIGFTFGLPESDKYVYRAQGTTSLAMTQAAINGKRANGLHDWYHDEDGQPTNPPHPTPDEISAYTSLFTPSISLPKAIKSFTANAKAGTLRSGISTHLTARFLSTTPGLLPNKRDRVHKNPYLDLWTYSCSELEWAGPLPSTAHTKMSHHMLPIFYHHFGCIVPTYSALAVIAKLAQPAKPSKEPVRPILDMGSGNGYWTFMLRNLALESSQLPLVVHAIDNQTSEYRVTWIPDTITTSGISYLSQHENGRGSVLLLVYPQATGDFSETVLRKFDGHVIVVAGTQNGNGFTGFQDEQVEDWIEREVGNVWEFVLRMPLPSFAAKDEGMFVWKRRK
;
A
#
# COMPACT_ATOMS: atom_id res chain seq x y z
N MET A 1 1.90 25.04 -13.26
CA MET A 1 1.80 23.57 -13.39
C MET A 1 1.13 23.22 -14.71
N MET A 2 1.89 22.83 -15.74
CA MET A 2 1.36 22.48 -17.07
C MET A 2 1.55 20.99 -17.46
N ALA A 3 2.49 20.27 -16.83
CA ALA A 3 2.94 18.96 -17.32
C ALA A 3 1.94 17.80 -17.15
N LEU A 4 0.80 17.99 -16.46
CA LEU A 4 -0.14 16.90 -16.17
C LEU A 4 -1.58 17.19 -16.60
N ARG A 5 -1.82 18.28 -17.35
CA ARG A 5 -3.17 18.59 -17.87
C ARG A 5 -3.75 17.49 -18.78
N ASN A 6 -2.90 16.59 -19.29
CA ASN A 6 -3.26 15.55 -20.25
C ASN A 6 -3.02 14.13 -19.73
N PHE A 7 -2.74 13.93 -18.43
CA PHE A 7 -2.62 12.57 -17.89
C PHE A 7 -3.99 11.88 -17.96
N ASN A 8 -4.07 10.76 -18.67
CA ASN A 8 -5.26 9.93 -18.78
C ASN A 8 -5.01 8.60 -18.05
N PRO A 9 -5.57 8.40 -16.85
CA PRO A 9 -5.40 7.19 -16.05
C PRO A 9 -5.79 5.89 -16.76
N ASP A 10 -6.90 5.89 -17.50
CA ASP A 10 -7.43 4.70 -18.17
C ASP A 10 -6.53 4.31 -19.35
N ALA A 11 -6.21 5.27 -20.21
CA ALA A 11 -5.29 5.04 -21.33
C ALA A 11 -3.90 4.63 -20.83
N TYR A 12 -3.46 5.19 -19.70
CA TYR A 12 -2.22 4.81 -19.05
C TYR A 12 -2.23 3.34 -18.60
N LEU A 13 -3.28 2.92 -17.88
CA LEU A 13 -3.41 1.53 -17.42
C LEU A 13 -3.53 0.54 -18.59
N GLU A 14 -4.26 0.93 -19.65
CA GLU A 14 -4.42 0.12 -20.85
C GLU A 14 -3.09 -0.10 -21.57
N ASN A 15 -2.28 0.96 -21.73
CA ASN A 15 -1.01 0.91 -22.43
C ASN A 15 0.17 0.44 -21.56
N TRP A 16 -0.03 0.24 -20.26
CA TRP A 16 1.04 -0.19 -19.36
C TRP A 16 1.68 -1.51 -19.82
N SER A 17 3.01 -1.49 -19.87
CA SER A 17 3.88 -2.57 -20.30
C SER A 17 5.25 -2.47 -19.60
N GLU A 18 6.12 -3.45 -19.85
CA GLU A 18 7.50 -3.46 -19.35
C GLU A 18 8.32 -2.26 -19.85
N ASP A 19 7.87 -1.56 -20.89
CA ASP A 19 8.55 -0.38 -21.42
C ASP A 19 8.58 0.82 -20.49
N PHE A 20 7.66 0.84 -19.54
CA PHE A 20 7.55 1.89 -18.54
C PHE A 20 8.37 1.59 -17.28
N ILE A 21 8.96 0.40 -17.18
CA ILE A 21 9.77 -0.03 -16.05
C ILE A 21 11.24 0.32 -16.33
N PRO A 22 11.94 0.97 -15.38
CA PRO A 22 13.36 1.26 -15.56
C PRO A 22 14.21 -0.01 -15.68
N ASN A 23 15.28 0.10 -16.45
CA ASN A 23 16.24 -0.97 -16.71
C ASN A 23 17.62 -0.37 -17.04
N GLU A 24 18.57 -1.21 -17.48
CA GLU A 24 19.94 -0.76 -17.80
C GLU A 24 20.00 0.30 -18.90
N GLU A 25 19.05 0.30 -19.84
CA GLU A 25 19.01 1.23 -20.97
C GLU A 25 18.19 2.50 -20.65
N ARG A 26 17.21 2.37 -19.75
CA ARG A 26 16.26 3.43 -19.40
C ARG A 26 16.32 3.72 -17.92
N SER A 27 16.90 4.87 -17.59
CA SER A 27 17.01 5.34 -16.21
C SER A 27 15.64 5.59 -15.58
N PHE A 28 15.57 5.51 -14.24
CA PHE A 28 14.36 5.81 -13.48
C PHE A 28 13.81 7.21 -13.78
N GLN A 29 14.69 8.22 -13.90
CA GLN A 29 14.28 9.56 -14.30
C GLN A 29 13.61 9.58 -15.68
N LYS A 30 14.17 8.89 -16.68
CA LYS A 30 13.59 8.83 -18.03
C LYS A 30 12.26 8.10 -18.02
N CYS A 31 12.16 6.98 -17.32
CA CYS A 31 10.92 6.23 -17.20
C CYS A 31 9.83 7.05 -16.53
N ILE A 32 10.07 7.67 -15.37
CA ILE A 32 9.07 8.52 -14.70
C ILE A 32 8.70 9.72 -15.57
N GLY A 33 9.70 10.33 -16.23
CA GLY A 33 9.46 11.44 -17.17
C GLY A 33 8.55 11.04 -18.33
N PHE A 34 8.84 9.93 -18.99
CA PHE A 34 8.04 9.40 -20.08
C PHE A 34 6.63 8.98 -19.61
N THR A 35 6.57 8.23 -18.52
CA THR A 35 5.35 7.68 -17.90
C THR A 35 4.30 8.75 -17.62
N PHE A 36 4.74 9.93 -17.16
CA PHE A 36 3.85 11.01 -16.76
C PHE A 36 3.93 12.24 -17.67
N GLY A 37 4.57 12.14 -18.84
CA GLY A 37 4.69 13.23 -19.80
C GLY A 37 5.42 14.47 -19.27
N LEU A 38 6.42 14.26 -18.40
CA LEU A 38 7.19 15.33 -17.79
C LEU A 38 8.28 15.83 -18.74
N PRO A 39 8.53 17.14 -18.82
CA PRO A 39 9.61 17.68 -19.64
C PRO A 39 10.99 17.26 -19.10
N GLU A 40 11.99 17.12 -19.96
CA GLU A 40 13.37 16.83 -19.53
C GLU A 40 13.94 17.90 -18.57
N SER A 41 13.45 19.13 -18.71
CA SER A 41 13.81 20.28 -17.86
C SER A 41 12.98 20.36 -16.57
N ASP A 42 12.27 19.30 -16.18
CA ASP A 42 11.45 19.27 -14.98
C ASP A 42 12.28 19.56 -13.72
N LYS A 43 11.82 20.55 -12.93
CA LYS A 43 12.45 20.98 -11.67
C LYS A 43 11.52 20.81 -10.47
N TYR A 44 10.48 19.99 -10.60
CA TYR A 44 9.56 19.79 -9.49
C TYR A 44 10.28 19.18 -8.29
N VAL A 45 9.96 19.71 -7.11
CA VAL A 45 10.52 19.23 -5.85
C VAL A 45 9.45 18.39 -5.17
N TYR A 46 9.68 17.09 -5.12
CA TYR A 46 8.86 16.14 -4.40
C TYR A 46 9.09 16.32 -2.90
N ARG A 47 7.99 16.38 -2.15
CA ARG A 47 8.01 16.59 -0.69
C ARG A 47 7.32 15.42 0.02
N ALA A 48 8.00 14.87 1.02
CA ALA A 48 7.45 13.95 2.01
C ALA A 48 8.07 14.32 3.36
N GLN A 49 8.71 13.38 4.08
CA GLN A 49 9.58 13.73 5.22
C GLN A 49 10.88 14.45 4.82
N GLY A 50 11.31 14.26 3.58
CA GLY A 50 12.42 15.00 2.96
C GLY A 50 12.00 15.62 1.63
N THR A 51 12.96 16.21 0.93
CA THR A 51 12.76 16.76 -0.42
C THR A 51 13.70 16.12 -1.43
N THR A 52 13.22 15.92 -2.66
CA THR A 52 14.05 15.42 -3.77
C THR A 52 13.52 15.94 -5.11
N SER A 53 14.28 15.72 -6.17
CA SER A 53 13.87 15.87 -7.57
C SER A 53 14.12 14.57 -8.33
N LEU A 54 13.63 14.46 -9.57
CA LEU A 54 13.95 13.28 -10.41
C LEU A 54 15.46 13.11 -10.59
N ALA A 55 16.17 14.21 -10.87
CA ALA A 55 17.62 14.19 -11.09
C ALA A 55 18.38 13.80 -9.81
N MET A 56 18.01 14.35 -8.65
CA MET A 56 18.62 13.99 -7.37
C MET A 56 18.38 12.52 -7.02
N THR A 57 17.16 12.03 -7.26
CA THR A 57 16.82 10.62 -7.04
C THR A 57 17.64 9.72 -7.95
N GLN A 58 17.78 10.06 -9.24
CA GLN A 58 18.60 9.30 -10.17
C GLN A 58 20.08 9.28 -9.76
N ALA A 59 20.61 10.40 -9.26
CA ALA A 59 21.97 10.45 -8.74
C ALA A 59 22.15 9.53 -7.52
N ALA A 60 21.16 9.46 -6.63
CA ALA A 60 21.18 8.54 -5.49
C ALA A 60 21.09 7.06 -5.91
N ILE A 61 20.24 6.73 -6.89
CA ILE A 61 20.16 5.40 -7.54
C ILE A 61 21.54 5.00 -8.07
N ASN A 62 22.21 5.89 -8.80
CA ASN A 62 23.55 5.64 -9.33
C ASN A 62 24.61 5.46 -8.23
N GLY A 63 24.39 6.05 -7.05
CA GLY A 63 25.25 5.91 -5.88
C GLY A 63 25.15 4.54 -5.19
N LYS A 64 24.08 3.76 -5.44
CA LYS A 64 23.85 2.44 -4.83
C LYS A 64 24.07 2.48 -3.30
N ARG A 65 24.88 1.57 -2.76
CA ARG A 65 25.20 1.45 -1.33
C ARG A 65 26.02 2.61 -0.74
N ALA A 66 26.51 3.55 -1.55
CA ALA A 66 27.33 4.64 -1.06
C ALA A 66 26.59 5.44 0.03
N ASN A 67 27.32 5.89 1.05
CA ASN A 67 26.80 6.67 2.17
C ASN A 67 25.66 5.98 2.95
N GLY A 68 25.62 4.64 2.95
CA GLY A 68 24.62 3.86 3.69
C GLY A 68 23.21 3.95 3.12
N LEU A 69 23.06 4.34 1.85
CA LEU A 69 21.75 4.49 1.22
C LEU A 69 20.95 3.18 1.13
N HIS A 70 21.59 2.03 1.34
CA HIS A 70 21.01 0.68 1.26
C HIS A 70 21.14 -0.10 2.60
N ASP A 71 21.50 0.58 3.69
CA ASP A 71 21.72 -0.06 5.00
C ASP A 71 20.37 -0.28 5.69
N TRP A 72 19.62 -1.28 5.22
CA TRP A 72 18.25 -1.54 5.68
C TRP A 72 18.16 -2.51 6.85
N TYR A 73 19.06 -3.48 6.89
CA TYR A 73 18.99 -4.62 7.79
C TYR A 73 19.98 -4.47 8.93
N HIS A 74 19.42 -4.38 10.12
CA HIS A 74 20.16 -4.30 11.36
C HIS A 74 19.73 -5.42 12.30
N ASP A 75 20.62 -5.84 13.19
CA ASP A 75 20.31 -6.71 14.31
C ASP A 75 19.66 -5.91 15.46
N GLU A 76 19.46 -6.58 16.61
CA GLU A 76 18.84 -5.97 17.79
C GLU A 76 19.71 -4.88 18.42
N ASP A 77 21.03 -4.91 18.19
CA ASP A 77 22.00 -3.91 18.67
C ASP A 77 22.16 -2.74 17.67
N GLY A 78 21.39 -2.74 16.58
CA GLY A 78 21.45 -1.74 15.53
C GLY A 78 22.68 -1.88 14.62
N GLN A 79 23.42 -2.99 14.70
CA GLN A 79 24.54 -3.28 13.81
C GLN A 79 24.05 -3.92 12.51
N PRO A 80 24.75 -3.73 11.37
CA PRO A 80 24.37 -4.41 10.13
C PRO A 80 24.30 -5.93 10.30
N THR A 81 23.25 -6.56 9.77
CA THR A 81 23.11 -8.02 9.84
C THR A 81 24.21 -8.73 9.05
N ASN A 82 24.38 -10.04 9.29
CA ASN A 82 25.21 -10.90 8.46
C ASN A 82 24.34 -12.00 7.81
N PRO A 83 24.09 -11.97 6.48
CA PRO A 83 24.56 -10.98 5.52
C PRO A 83 23.88 -9.61 5.66
N PRO A 84 24.53 -8.51 5.24
CA PRO A 84 23.97 -7.15 5.36
C PRO A 84 22.96 -6.80 4.27
N HIS A 85 22.97 -7.54 3.15
CA HIS A 85 22.09 -7.32 2.01
C HIS A 85 21.54 -8.66 1.50
N PRO A 86 20.31 -8.68 0.95
CA PRO A 86 19.70 -9.87 0.41
C PRO A 86 20.31 -10.24 -0.94
N THR A 87 20.21 -11.51 -1.28
CA THR A 87 20.47 -11.98 -2.64
C THR A 87 19.33 -11.61 -3.59
N PRO A 88 19.56 -11.53 -4.92
CA PRO A 88 18.50 -11.32 -5.90
C PRO A 88 17.36 -12.35 -5.80
N ASP A 89 17.68 -13.61 -5.48
CA ASP A 89 16.70 -14.67 -5.29
C ASP A 89 15.78 -14.41 -4.08
N GLU A 90 16.31 -13.82 -3.00
CA GLU A 90 15.51 -13.45 -1.84
C GLU A 90 14.58 -12.28 -2.14
N ILE A 91 15.05 -11.29 -2.90
CA ILE A 91 14.25 -10.16 -3.39
C ILE A 91 13.10 -10.68 -4.27
N SER A 92 13.41 -11.52 -5.26
CA SER A 92 12.41 -12.12 -6.15
C SER A 92 11.38 -12.96 -5.39
N ALA A 93 11.84 -13.77 -4.42
CA ALA A 93 10.95 -14.58 -3.61
C ALA A 93 9.99 -13.71 -2.78
N TYR A 94 10.44 -12.59 -2.24
CA TYR A 94 9.60 -11.66 -1.50
C TYR A 94 8.60 -10.92 -2.40
N THR A 95 9.06 -10.32 -3.51
CA THR A 95 8.17 -9.59 -4.42
C THR A 95 7.10 -10.49 -5.04
N SER A 96 7.43 -11.78 -5.26
CA SER A 96 6.47 -12.77 -5.76
C SER A 96 5.25 -13.00 -4.84
N LEU A 97 5.36 -12.67 -3.54
CA LEU A 97 4.25 -12.76 -2.57
C LEU A 97 3.08 -11.84 -2.93
N PHE A 98 3.29 -10.85 -3.79
CA PHE A 98 2.30 -9.83 -4.09
C PHE A 98 1.73 -9.95 -5.51
N THR A 99 2.13 -11.00 -6.24
CA THR A 99 1.62 -11.28 -7.59
C THR A 99 0.15 -11.70 -7.56
N PRO A 100 -0.65 -11.37 -8.59
CA PRO A 100 -2.10 -11.60 -8.58
C PRO A 100 -2.51 -13.07 -8.62
N SER A 101 -1.64 -13.96 -9.10
CA SER A 101 -1.97 -15.37 -9.33
C SER A 101 -1.78 -16.27 -8.10
N ILE A 102 -1.27 -15.74 -7.01
CA ILE A 102 -0.91 -16.56 -5.84
C ILE A 102 -2.04 -16.64 -4.80
N SER A 103 -1.94 -17.65 -3.94
CA SER A 103 -2.68 -17.68 -2.69
C SER A 103 -1.75 -17.21 -1.57
N LEU A 104 -1.97 -16.00 -1.05
CA LEU A 104 -1.08 -15.38 -0.06
C LEU A 104 -0.78 -16.29 1.16
N PRO A 105 -1.76 -16.97 1.78
CA PRO A 105 -1.47 -17.88 2.90
C PRO A 105 -0.53 -19.03 2.52
N LYS A 106 -0.68 -19.58 1.32
CA LYS A 106 0.19 -20.66 0.82
C LYS A 106 1.56 -20.12 0.41
N ALA A 107 1.61 -18.92 -0.15
CA ALA A 107 2.84 -18.26 -0.55
C ALA A 107 3.72 -17.94 0.66
N ILE A 108 3.16 -17.39 1.76
CA ILE A 108 3.89 -17.13 3.01
C ILE A 108 4.45 -18.43 3.62
N LYS A 109 3.64 -19.50 3.64
CA LYS A 109 4.09 -20.83 4.09
C LYS A 109 5.24 -21.36 3.25
N SER A 110 5.13 -21.27 1.92
CA SER A 110 6.19 -21.67 0.99
C SER A 110 7.43 -20.79 1.14
N PHE A 111 7.25 -19.49 1.35
CA PHE A 111 8.34 -18.53 1.53
C PHE A 111 9.21 -18.90 2.74
N THR A 112 8.55 -19.30 3.84
CA THR A 112 9.16 -19.82 5.07
C THR A 112 9.81 -21.19 4.86
N ALA A 113 9.08 -22.15 4.27
CA ALA A 113 9.57 -23.52 4.10
C ALA A 113 10.83 -23.61 3.22
N ASN A 114 11.03 -22.65 2.31
CA ASN A 114 12.18 -22.59 1.41
C ASN A 114 13.25 -21.58 1.89
N ALA A 115 13.09 -20.98 3.07
CA ALA A 115 14.11 -20.09 3.64
C ALA A 115 15.26 -20.93 4.22
N LYS A 116 16.50 -20.61 3.83
CA LYS A 116 17.69 -21.26 4.40
C LYS A 116 18.02 -20.60 5.74
N ALA A 117 18.47 -21.39 6.71
CA ALA A 117 18.92 -20.87 8.00
C ALA A 117 20.07 -19.85 7.79
N GLY A 118 20.04 -18.76 8.57
CA GLY A 118 21.06 -17.71 8.51
C GLY A 118 20.95 -16.75 7.33
N THR A 119 19.88 -16.79 6.52
CA THR A 119 19.64 -15.77 5.49
C THR A 119 18.59 -14.75 5.93
N LEU A 120 18.58 -13.58 5.29
CA LEU A 120 17.58 -12.53 5.58
C LEU A 120 16.16 -13.03 5.35
N ARG A 121 15.93 -13.81 4.29
CA ARG A 121 14.64 -14.47 4.03
C ARG A 121 14.14 -15.30 5.20
N SER A 122 15.01 -15.93 5.99
CA SER A 122 14.59 -16.68 7.19
C SER A 122 13.96 -15.76 8.23
N GLY A 123 14.60 -14.63 8.54
CA GLY A 123 14.06 -13.63 9.47
C GLY A 123 12.78 -12.99 8.94
N ILE A 124 12.78 -12.58 7.67
CA ILE A 124 11.65 -11.91 7.03
C ILE A 124 10.44 -12.86 6.97
N SER A 125 10.64 -14.11 6.57
CA SER A 125 9.55 -15.09 6.50
C SER A 125 8.94 -15.41 7.87
N THR A 126 9.76 -15.46 8.91
CA THR A 126 9.33 -15.62 10.30
C THR A 126 8.46 -14.44 10.73
N HIS A 127 8.93 -13.21 10.46
CA HIS A 127 8.20 -11.97 10.76
C HIS A 127 6.86 -11.91 10.03
N LEU A 128 6.85 -12.11 8.72
CA LEU A 128 5.63 -12.08 7.91
C LEU A 128 4.62 -13.17 8.34
N THR A 129 5.11 -14.35 8.74
CA THR A 129 4.24 -15.42 9.25
C THR A 129 3.61 -15.04 10.59
N ALA A 130 4.39 -14.48 11.52
CA ALA A 130 3.88 -14.01 12.81
C ALA A 130 2.87 -12.86 12.66
N ARG A 131 3.05 -12.02 11.63
CA ARG A 131 2.13 -10.91 11.30
C ARG A 131 0.95 -11.34 10.43
N PHE A 132 0.88 -12.55 9.92
CA PHE A 132 -0.28 -12.99 9.13
C PHE A 132 -1.41 -13.51 10.02
N LEU A 133 -2.61 -12.95 9.89
CA LEU A 133 -3.83 -13.40 10.56
C LEU A 133 -4.99 -13.46 9.56
N SER A 134 -5.77 -14.54 9.58
CA SER A 134 -7.02 -14.61 8.82
C SER A 134 -8.02 -15.52 9.54
N THR A 135 -9.10 -14.93 10.07
CA THR A 135 -10.13 -15.67 10.81
C THR A 135 -11.40 -15.88 10.01
N THR A 136 -11.59 -15.15 8.90
CA THR A 136 -12.74 -15.32 8.00
C THR A 136 -12.39 -16.29 6.85
N PRO A 137 -12.97 -17.50 6.81
CA PRO A 137 -12.72 -18.46 5.73
C PRO A 137 -13.12 -17.90 4.36
N GLY A 138 -12.24 -18.08 3.38
CA GLY A 138 -12.48 -17.67 1.99
C GLY A 138 -12.43 -16.17 1.75
N LEU A 139 -12.07 -15.32 2.73
CA LEU A 139 -11.94 -13.88 2.50
C LEU A 139 -10.84 -13.54 1.48
N LEU A 140 -9.69 -14.21 1.61
CA LEU A 140 -8.55 -14.06 0.70
C LEU A 140 -8.77 -14.80 -0.63
N PRO A 141 -8.20 -14.30 -1.74
CA PRO A 141 -8.29 -14.98 -3.03
C PRO A 141 -7.55 -16.33 -3.01
N ASN A 142 -8.09 -17.27 -3.77
CA ASN A 142 -7.44 -18.55 -4.05
C ASN A 142 -6.44 -18.41 -5.20
N LYS A 143 -5.47 -19.33 -5.26
CA LYS A 143 -4.54 -19.46 -6.39
C LYS A 143 -5.35 -19.68 -7.67
N ARG A 144 -5.19 -18.80 -8.65
CA ARG A 144 -5.72 -18.91 -10.00
C ARG A 144 -4.74 -18.24 -10.94
N ASP A 145 -4.75 -18.61 -12.20
CA ASP A 145 -4.03 -17.83 -13.19
C ASP A 145 -4.83 -16.54 -13.43
N ARG A 146 -4.26 -15.39 -13.06
CA ARG A 146 -4.92 -14.08 -13.14
C ARG A 146 -3.92 -13.04 -13.56
N VAL A 147 -4.33 -12.19 -14.51
CA VAL A 147 -3.59 -10.98 -14.86
C VAL A 147 -4.29 -9.80 -14.21
N HIS A 148 -3.52 -8.96 -13.52
CA HIS A 148 -3.98 -7.69 -12.96
C HIS A 148 -2.87 -6.67 -13.18
N LYS A 149 -3.09 -5.74 -14.11
CA LYS A 149 -2.14 -4.66 -14.38
C LYS A 149 -2.08 -3.74 -13.16
N ASN A 150 -0.88 -3.51 -12.63
CA ASN A 150 -0.67 -2.60 -11.52
C ASN A 150 0.68 -1.89 -11.69
N PRO A 151 0.68 -0.73 -12.36
CA PRO A 151 1.89 0.06 -12.60
C PRO A 151 2.69 0.36 -11.34
N TYR A 152 2.00 0.59 -10.21
CA TYR A 152 2.66 0.88 -8.96
C TYR A 152 3.39 -0.35 -8.40
N LEU A 153 2.78 -1.54 -8.49
CA LEU A 153 3.40 -2.79 -8.05
C LEU A 153 4.65 -3.13 -8.87
N ASP A 154 4.64 -2.87 -10.17
CA ASP A 154 5.78 -3.12 -11.04
C ASP A 154 6.94 -2.18 -10.72
N LEU A 155 6.66 -0.88 -10.54
CA LEU A 155 7.67 0.10 -10.11
C LEU A 155 8.17 -0.14 -8.68
N TRP A 156 7.31 -0.61 -7.79
CA TRP A 156 7.70 -1.04 -6.45
C TRP A 156 8.63 -2.26 -6.52
N THR A 157 8.31 -3.23 -7.39
CA THR A 157 9.16 -4.42 -7.61
C THR A 157 10.53 -4.03 -8.13
N TYR A 158 10.59 -3.12 -9.11
CA TYR A 158 11.86 -2.50 -9.54
C TYR A 158 12.59 -1.86 -8.37
N SER A 159 11.90 -1.08 -7.53
CA SER A 159 12.54 -0.41 -6.39
C SER A 159 13.10 -1.40 -5.37
N CYS A 160 12.50 -2.58 -5.21
CA CYS A 160 13.02 -3.63 -4.34
C CYS A 160 14.37 -4.17 -4.85
N SER A 161 14.46 -4.46 -6.15
CA SER A 161 15.73 -4.88 -6.77
C SER A 161 16.77 -3.78 -6.73
N GLU A 162 16.38 -2.55 -7.05
CA GLU A 162 17.27 -1.40 -7.11
C GLU A 162 17.87 -1.04 -5.74
N LEU A 163 17.06 -1.14 -4.69
CA LEU A 163 17.45 -0.79 -3.32
C LEU A 163 17.92 -2.00 -2.50
N GLU A 164 17.99 -3.20 -3.07
CA GLU A 164 18.38 -4.42 -2.35
C GLU A 164 17.46 -4.72 -1.15
N TRP A 165 16.15 -4.65 -1.39
CA TRP A 165 15.11 -4.86 -0.40
C TRP A 165 14.31 -6.14 -0.66
N ALA A 166 14.23 -7.00 0.36
CA ALA A 166 13.59 -8.31 0.35
C ALA A 166 12.51 -8.44 1.42
N GLY A 167 12.15 -7.34 2.08
CA GLY A 167 11.05 -7.28 3.05
C GLY A 167 11.47 -6.96 4.49
N PRO A 168 10.48 -6.72 5.36
CA PRO A 168 10.72 -6.24 6.72
C PRO A 168 11.20 -7.32 7.69
N LEU A 169 12.01 -6.89 8.66
CA LEU A 169 12.34 -7.59 9.90
C LEU A 169 11.70 -6.85 11.08
N PRO A 170 11.63 -7.47 12.28
CA PRO A 170 11.25 -6.75 13.49
C PRO A 170 12.12 -5.49 13.71
N SER A 171 13.43 -5.61 13.45
CA SER A 171 14.40 -4.52 13.57
C SER A 171 14.21 -3.38 12.56
N THR A 172 13.40 -3.56 11.52
CA THR A 172 13.04 -2.47 10.58
C THR A 172 12.38 -1.29 11.31
N ALA A 173 11.78 -1.50 12.49
CA ALA A 173 11.27 -0.42 13.34
C ALA A 173 12.36 0.60 13.78
N HIS A 174 13.62 0.18 13.80
CA HIS A 174 14.77 1.03 14.15
C HIS A 174 15.27 1.86 12.97
N THR A 175 14.93 1.49 11.73
CA THR A 175 15.36 2.24 10.55
C THR A 175 14.59 3.55 10.44
N LYS A 176 15.28 4.68 10.65
CA LYS A 176 14.69 6.03 10.65
C LYS A 176 14.79 6.78 9.32
N MET A 177 15.62 6.29 8.40
CA MET A 177 15.71 6.87 7.06
C MET A 177 14.62 6.31 6.13
N SER A 178 14.20 7.13 5.16
CA SER A 178 13.35 6.70 4.05
C SER A 178 14.16 6.68 2.75
N HIS A 179 13.89 5.72 1.86
CA HIS A 179 14.62 5.64 0.60
C HIS A 179 14.29 6.80 -0.36
N HIS A 180 15.27 7.16 -1.19
CA HIS A 180 15.24 8.36 -2.04
C HIS A 180 14.15 8.34 -3.13
N MET A 181 13.64 7.17 -3.51
CA MET A 181 12.56 7.03 -4.51
C MET A 181 11.15 7.26 -3.92
N LEU A 182 10.99 7.15 -2.59
CA LEU A 182 9.69 7.15 -1.92
C LEU A 182 8.87 8.42 -2.20
N PRO A 183 9.44 9.65 -2.13
CA PRO A 183 8.65 10.86 -2.39
C PRO A 183 8.08 10.91 -3.81
N ILE A 184 8.80 10.34 -4.79
CA ILE A 184 8.33 10.28 -6.17
C ILE A 184 7.14 9.33 -6.25
N PHE A 185 7.23 8.14 -5.65
CA PHE A 185 6.12 7.21 -5.61
C PHE A 185 4.89 7.77 -4.92
N TYR A 186 5.05 8.43 -3.76
CA TYR A 186 3.93 9.03 -3.03
C TYR A 186 3.18 10.07 -3.87
N HIS A 187 3.93 10.94 -4.56
CA HIS A 187 3.34 11.99 -5.39
C HIS A 187 2.62 11.47 -6.64
N HIS A 188 3.01 10.30 -7.17
CA HIS A 188 2.38 9.75 -8.38
C HIS A 188 1.37 8.66 -8.10
N PHE A 189 1.48 7.89 -7.02
CA PHE A 189 0.64 6.71 -6.77
C PHE A 189 0.07 6.62 -5.33
N GLY A 190 0.53 7.46 -4.41
CA GLY A 190 0.11 7.43 -3.01
C GLY A 190 1.00 6.53 -2.13
N CYS A 191 0.64 6.37 -0.86
CA CYS A 191 1.58 5.89 0.16
C CYS A 191 1.85 4.38 0.16
N ILE A 192 0.89 3.55 -0.29
CA ILE A 192 1.00 2.08 -0.28
C ILE A 192 0.46 1.51 -1.58
N VAL A 193 1.08 0.43 -2.05
CA VAL A 193 0.69 -0.32 -3.24
C VAL A 193 -0.57 -1.18 -3.00
N PRO A 194 -1.69 -0.97 -3.72
CA PRO A 194 -2.87 -1.81 -3.64
C PRO A 194 -2.68 -3.13 -4.41
N THR A 195 -2.30 -4.21 -3.74
CA THR A 195 -2.18 -5.51 -4.42
C THR A 195 -3.52 -6.08 -4.84
N TYR A 196 -3.52 -6.99 -5.81
CA TYR A 196 -4.74 -7.73 -6.19
C TYR A 196 -5.40 -8.40 -4.97
N SER A 197 -4.62 -8.99 -4.07
CA SER A 197 -5.15 -9.62 -2.86
C SER A 197 -5.87 -8.62 -1.96
N ALA A 198 -5.32 -7.42 -1.78
CA ALA A 198 -5.94 -6.36 -0.98
C ALA A 198 -7.25 -5.88 -1.61
N LEU A 199 -7.21 -5.56 -2.91
CA LEU A 199 -8.36 -5.12 -3.70
C LEU A 199 -9.48 -6.18 -3.70
N ALA A 200 -9.14 -7.45 -3.89
CA ALA A 200 -10.10 -8.56 -3.89
C ALA A 200 -10.77 -8.76 -2.52
N VAL A 201 -10.04 -8.59 -1.42
CA VAL A 201 -10.59 -8.63 -0.07
C VAL A 201 -11.61 -7.51 0.13
N ILE A 202 -11.24 -6.26 -0.20
CA ILE A 202 -12.15 -5.11 -0.08
C ILE A 202 -13.39 -5.31 -0.94
N ALA A 203 -13.21 -5.72 -2.20
CA ALA A 203 -14.29 -6.01 -3.12
C ALA A 203 -15.25 -7.05 -2.54
N LYS A 204 -14.73 -8.13 -1.95
CA LYS A 204 -15.53 -9.19 -1.32
C LYS A 204 -16.28 -8.72 -0.08
N LEU A 205 -15.69 -7.85 0.74
CA LEU A 205 -16.33 -7.26 1.93
C LEU A 205 -17.48 -6.31 1.54
N ALA A 206 -17.35 -5.64 0.41
CA ALA A 206 -18.40 -4.78 -0.15
C ALA A 206 -19.59 -5.57 -0.72
N GLN A 207 -19.39 -6.82 -1.15
CA GLN A 207 -20.48 -7.62 -1.71
C GLN A 207 -21.56 -7.96 -0.66
N PRO A 208 -22.83 -8.01 -1.06
CA PRO A 208 -23.90 -8.52 -0.21
C PRO A 208 -23.70 -10.04 0.05
N ALA A 209 -24.15 -10.52 1.21
CA ALA A 209 -24.07 -11.95 1.53
C ALA A 209 -25.01 -12.74 0.59
N LYS A 210 -24.61 -13.87 0.02
CA LYS A 210 -25.53 -14.69 -0.80
C LYS A 210 -26.41 -15.57 0.10
N PRO A 211 -27.71 -15.76 -0.20
CA PRO A 211 -28.50 -15.21 -1.31
C PRO A 211 -29.25 -13.90 -0.91
N SER A 212 -28.56 -12.77 -0.82
CA SER A 212 -29.18 -11.45 -0.60
C SER A 212 -29.40 -10.71 -1.92
N LYS A 213 -30.43 -9.87 -1.95
CA LYS A 213 -30.72 -8.91 -3.03
C LYS A 213 -30.30 -7.48 -2.65
N GLU A 214 -29.64 -7.30 -1.51
CA GLU A 214 -29.12 -6.01 -1.09
C GLU A 214 -28.12 -5.46 -2.12
N PRO A 215 -28.04 -4.13 -2.28
CA PRO A 215 -27.02 -3.51 -3.11
C PRO A 215 -25.62 -3.76 -2.54
N VAL A 216 -24.61 -3.52 -3.38
CA VAL A 216 -23.21 -3.48 -2.93
C VAL A 216 -23.05 -2.39 -1.89
N ARG A 217 -22.35 -2.70 -0.80
CA ARG A 217 -21.99 -1.72 0.22
C ARG A 217 -21.02 -0.71 -0.39
N PRO A 218 -21.29 0.60 -0.28
CA PRO A 218 -20.34 1.60 -0.73
C PRO A 218 -19.00 1.45 0.00
N ILE A 219 -17.90 1.65 -0.73
CA ILE A 219 -16.56 1.75 -0.17
C ILE A 219 -16.23 3.24 -0.07
N LEU A 220 -15.96 3.71 1.15
CA LEU A 220 -15.57 5.08 1.46
C LEU A 220 -14.05 5.13 1.59
N ASP A 221 -13.35 5.50 0.51
CA ASP A 221 -11.91 5.74 0.50
C ASP A 221 -11.64 7.13 1.10
N MET A 222 -11.37 7.15 2.40
CA MET A 222 -11.37 8.35 3.23
C MET A 222 -9.94 8.86 3.44
N GLY A 223 -9.68 10.09 3.01
CA GLY A 223 -8.31 10.57 2.83
C GLY A 223 -7.68 9.95 1.58
N SER A 224 -8.44 9.86 0.49
CA SER A 224 -8.05 9.13 -0.73
C SER A 224 -6.80 9.68 -1.43
N GLY A 225 -6.35 10.89 -1.06
CA GLY A 225 -5.20 11.55 -1.66
C GLY A 225 -5.37 11.75 -3.16
N ASN A 226 -4.44 11.20 -3.95
CA ASN A 226 -4.52 11.24 -5.41
C ASN A 226 -5.52 10.26 -6.03
N GLY A 227 -6.18 9.41 -5.22
CA GLY A 227 -7.23 8.50 -5.66
C GLY A 227 -6.74 7.21 -6.32
N TYR A 228 -5.47 6.83 -6.21
CA TYR A 228 -4.97 5.61 -6.86
C TYR A 228 -5.66 4.33 -6.37
N TRP A 229 -5.91 4.19 -5.06
CA TRP A 229 -6.65 3.05 -4.52
C TRP A 229 -8.08 2.99 -5.06
N THR A 230 -8.78 4.12 -5.09
CA THR A 230 -10.11 4.22 -5.71
C THR A 230 -10.07 3.85 -7.19
N PHE A 231 -9.10 4.36 -7.96
CA PHE A 231 -8.92 4.02 -9.38
C PHE A 231 -8.73 2.50 -9.58
N MET A 232 -7.87 1.88 -8.77
CA MET A 232 -7.60 0.45 -8.84
C MET A 232 -8.78 -0.42 -8.41
N LEU A 233 -9.58 0.01 -7.43
CA LEU A 233 -10.82 -0.68 -7.05
C LEU A 233 -11.87 -0.60 -8.17
N ARG A 234 -12.03 0.56 -8.80
CA ARG A 234 -12.98 0.77 -9.91
C ARG A 234 -12.61 -0.04 -11.16
N ASN A 235 -11.31 -0.26 -11.40
CA ASN A 235 -10.76 -1.04 -12.51
C ASN A 235 -10.50 -2.52 -12.15
N LEU A 236 -10.93 -2.98 -10.98
CA LEU A 236 -10.73 -4.37 -10.58
C LEU A 236 -11.63 -5.31 -11.38
N ALA A 237 -11.05 -6.29 -12.06
CA ALA A 237 -11.79 -7.38 -12.69
C ALA A 237 -12.48 -8.25 -11.63
N LEU A 238 -13.79 -8.09 -11.48
CA LEU A 238 -14.62 -8.85 -10.56
C LEU A 238 -14.99 -10.22 -11.14
N GLU A 239 -15.29 -11.18 -10.25
CA GLU A 239 -15.87 -12.45 -10.69
C GLU A 239 -17.27 -12.23 -11.27
N SER A 240 -17.68 -13.02 -12.25
CA SER A 240 -18.98 -12.86 -12.95
C SER A 240 -20.21 -12.86 -12.04
N SER A 241 -20.07 -13.39 -10.83
CA SER A 241 -21.14 -13.46 -9.84
C SER A 241 -21.15 -12.31 -8.82
N GLN A 242 -20.24 -11.34 -8.97
CA GLN A 242 -20.13 -10.14 -8.15
C GLN A 242 -20.77 -8.95 -8.86
N LEU A 243 -21.39 -8.09 -8.08
CA LEU A 243 -21.93 -6.83 -8.55
C LEU A 243 -20.84 -5.76 -8.65
N PRO A 244 -20.96 -4.77 -9.57
CA PRO A 244 -20.02 -3.66 -9.69
C PRO A 244 -19.80 -2.94 -8.36
N LEU A 245 -18.56 -2.56 -8.07
CA LEU A 245 -18.22 -1.83 -6.84
C LEU A 245 -18.72 -0.39 -6.92
N VAL A 246 -19.15 0.14 -5.77
CA VAL A 246 -19.44 1.56 -5.58
C VAL A 246 -18.33 2.12 -4.68
N VAL A 247 -17.49 3.00 -5.21
CA VAL A 247 -16.33 3.55 -4.50
C VAL A 247 -16.41 5.07 -4.52
N HIS A 248 -16.45 5.67 -3.34
CA HIS A 248 -16.42 7.11 -3.12
C HIS A 248 -15.05 7.49 -2.59
N ALA A 249 -14.33 8.33 -3.34
CA ALA A 249 -13.10 8.97 -2.88
C ALA A 249 -13.46 10.27 -2.17
N ILE A 250 -13.01 10.41 -0.93
CA ILE A 250 -13.25 11.58 -0.09
C ILE A 250 -11.92 12.11 0.39
N ASP A 251 -11.61 13.37 0.07
CA ASP A 251 -10.38 14.01 0.50
C ASP A 251 -10.60 15.52 0.67
N ASN A 252 -9.88 16.15 1.61
CA ASN A 252 -9.96 17.60 1.81
C ASN A 252 -8.94 18.38 0.97
N GLN A 253 -8.12 17.67 0.19
CA GLN A 253 -7.05 18.16 -0.68
C GLN A 253 -5.98 19.00 0.03
N THR A 254 -5.75 18.74 1.32
CA THR A 254 -4.70 19.45 2.08
C THR A 254 -3.29 19.02 1.63
N SER A 255 -3.15 17.78 1.19
CA SER A 255 -1.88 17.25 0.67
C SER A 255 -1.73 17.55 -0.81
N GLU A 256 -0.55 18.03 -1.22
CA GLU A 256 -0.22 18.24 -2.62
C GLU A 256 0.28 16.92 -3.23
N TYR A 257 -0.39 16.49 -4.30
CA TYR A 257 0.05 15.37 -5.14
C TYR A 257 0.37 15.87 -6.53
N ARG A 258 1.35 15.23 -7.16
CA ARG A 258 1.74 15.54 -8.52
C ARG A 258 0.69 15.01 -9.51
N VAL A 259 0.24 13.77 -9.33
CA VAL A 259 -0.75 13.11 -10.21
C VAL A 259 -2.08 13.00 -9.49
N THR A 260 -3.18 13.07 -10.26
CA THR A 260 -4.54 12.75 -9.81
C THR A 260 -5.09 11.63 -10.70
N TRP A 261 -5.54 10.53 -10.10
CA TRP A 261 -6.00 9.33 -10.82
C TRP A 261 -7.50 9.30 -11.11
N ILE A 262 -8.26 10.13 -10.41
CA ILE A 262 -9.71 10.21 -10.56
C ILE A 262 -10.13 11.68 -10.59
N PRO A 263 -11.03 12.08 -11.49
CA PRO A 263 -11.46 13.48 -11.58
C PRO A 263 -12.56 13.84 -10.58
N ASP A 264 -13.18 12.85 -9.92
CA ASP A 264 -14.43 12.96 -9.17
C ASP A 264 -14.26 12.84 -7.64
N THR A 265 -13.10 13.20 -7.11
CA THR A 265 -12.88 13.21 -5.65
C THR A 265 -13.87 14.16 -4.95
N ILE A 266 -14.62 13.64 -3.98
CA ILE A 266 -15.56 14.42 -3.18
C ILE A 266 -14.74 15.27 -2.20
N THR A 267 -14.72 16.58 -2.46
CA THR A 267 -13.85 17.51 -1.74
C THR A 267 -14.50 17.96 -0.44
N THR A 268 -14.23 17.24 0.65
CA THR A 268 -14.75 17.53 1.99
C THR A 268 -13.93 16.82 3.06
N SER A 269 -14.09 17.19 4.33
CA SER A 269 -13.49 16.42 5.43
C SER A 269 -14.26 15.11 5.65
N GLY A 270 -13.57 14.09 6.15
CA GLY A 270 -14.23 12.80 6.42
C GLY A 270 -15.35 12.89 7.44
N ILE A 271 -15.20 13.75 8.45
CA ILE A 271 -16.23 13.99 9.46
C ILE A 271 -17.46 14.68 8.88
N SER A 272 -17.26 15.67 8.01
CA SER A 272 -18.36 16.32 7.31
C SER A 272 -19.10 15.34 6.41
N TYR A 273 -18.37 14.52 5.64
CA TYR A 273 -18.97 13.49 4.80
C TYR A 273 -19.81 12.50 5.62
N LEU A 274 -19.23 11.91 6.66
CA LEU A 274 -19.94 10.95 7.51
C LEU A 274 -21.19 11.55 8.15
N SER A 275 -21.13 12.80 8.63
CA SER A 275 -22.31 13.48 9.23
C SER A 275 -23.47 13.62 8.25
N GLN A 276 -23.18 13.78 6.97
CA GLN A 276 -24.18 13.96 5.91
C GLN A 276 -24.72 12.63 5.35
N HIS A 277 -24.09 11.50 5.69
CA HIS A 277 -24.37 10.19 5.10
C HIS A 277 -24.59 9.13 6.20
N GLU A 278 -25.42 9.45 7.19
CA GLU A 278 -25.80 8.53 8.28
C GLU A 278 -24.60 7.86 8.96
N ASN A 279 -23.52 8.61 9.18
CA ASN A 279 -22.27 8.12 9.75
C ASN A 279 -21.64 6.94 8.98
N GLY A 280 -21.95 6.79 7.69
CA GLY A 280 -21.43 5.68 6.87
C GLY A 280 -22.11 4.34 7.15
N ARG A 281 -23.32 4.33 7.74
CA ARG A 281 -24.10 3.11 7.94
C ARG A 281 -24.20 2.30 6.64
N GLY A 282 -24.04 0.98 6.73
CA GLY A 282 -24.10 0.13 5.54
C GLY A 282 -22.84 0.10 4.66
N SER A 283 -21.80 0.88 4.96
CA SER A 283 -20.62 1.00 4.11
C SER A 283 -19.38 0.26 4.62
N VAL A 284 -18.34 0.20 3.78
CA VAL A 284 -16.96 -0.19 4.10
C VAL A 284 -16.12 1.08 4.20
N LEU A 285 -15.46 1.31 5.32
CA LEU A 285 -14.47 2.38 5.46
C LEU A 285 -13.11 1.86 5.00
N LEU A 286 -12.47 2.57 4.09
CA LEU A 286 -11.08 2.35 3.68
C LEU A 286 -10.25 3.55 4.13
N LEU A 287 -9.21 3.30 4.93
CA LEU A 287 -8.21 4.28 5.35
C LEU A 287 -6.85 3.82 4.84
N VAL A 288 -6.26 4.58 3.91
CA VAL A 288 -4.92 4.31 3.38
C VAL A 288 -3.95 5.31 3.98
N TYR A 289 -2.96 4.80 4.71
CA TYR A 289 -1.96 5.58 5.44
C TYR A 289 -2.58 6.70 6.30
N PRO A 290 -3.52 6.37 7.22
CA PRO A 290 -4.15 7.36 8.09
C PRO A 290 -3.09 8.24 8.79
N GLN A 291 -3.33 9.56 8.80
CA GLN A 291 -2.36 10.55 9.26
C GLN A 291 -1.96 10.36 10.72
N ALA A 292 -0.64 10.29 10.97
CA ALA A 292 0.03 10.19 12.28
C ALA A 292 -0.25 11.32 13.26
N THR A 293 -0.62 12.48 12.76
CA THR A 293 -0.69 13.72 13.53
C THR A 293 -2.08 14.31 13.44
N GLY A 294 -2.60 14.77 14.58
CA GLY A 294 -3.96 15.29 14.72
C GLY A 294 -4.95 14.21 15.13
N ASP A 295 -6.23 14.57 15.13
CA ASP A 295 -7.34 13.72 15.60
C ASP A 295 -8.13 13.08 14.45
N PHE A 296 -7.67 13.20 13.19
CA PHE A 296 -8.42 12.77 12.01
C PHE A 296 -8.83 11.29 12.07
N SER A 297 -7.86 10.39 12.23
CA SER A 297 -8.10 8.95 12.17
C SER A 297 -8.97 8.47 13.32
N GLU A 298 -8.67 8.95 14.53
CA GLU A 298 -9.49 8.71 15.72
C GLU A 298 -10.93 9.20 15.52
N THR A 299 -11.11 10.45 15.09
CA THR A 299 -12.45 11.05 14.97
C THR A 299 -13.27 10.33 13.90
N VAL A 300 -12.64 9.94 12.77
CA VAL A 300 -13.31 9.17 11.71
C VAL A 300 -13.71 7.79 12.23
N LEU A 301 -12.81 7.07 12.90
CA LEU A 301 -13.08 5.72 13.43
C LEU A 301 -14.18 5.74 14.49
N ARG A 302 -14.18 6.72 15.40
CA ARG A 302 -15.24 6.87 16.43
C ARG A 302 -16.59 7.23 15.82
N LYS A 303 -16.60 8.02 14.75
CA LYS A 303 -17.84 8.45 14.10
C LYS A 303 -18.43 7.38 13.18
N PHE A 304 -17.64 6.45 12.69
CA PHE A 304 -18.06 5.50 11.67
C PHE A 304 -19.03 4.42 12.20
N ASP A 305 -20.24 4.39 11.64
CA ASP A 305 -21.31 3.44 11.96
C ASP A 305 -21.53 2.36 10.89
N GLY A 306 -20.57 2.17 9.98
CA GLY A 306 -20.65 1.15 8.94
C GLY A 306 -20.32 -0.26 9.42
N HIS A 307 -20.10 -1.15 8.46
CA HIS A 307 -20.00 -2.60 8.71
C HIS A 307 -18.57 -3.11 8.80
N VAL A 308 -17.65 -2.47 8.08
CA VAL A 308 -16.28 -2.96 7.91
C VAL A 308 -15.34 -1.78 7.94
N ILE A 309 -14.23 -1.94 8.66
CA ILE A 309 -13.09 -1.03 8.62
C ILE A 309 -11.95 -1.76 7.94
N VAL A 310 -11.34 -1.11 6.96
CA VAL A 310 -10.11 -1.55 6.30
C VAL A 310 -9.08 -0.46 6.49
N VAL A 311 -7.93 -0.81 7.07
CA VAL A 311 -6.78 0.09 7.18
C VAL A 311 -5.63 -0.52 6.40
N ALA A 312 -5.03 0.24 5.48
CA ALA A 312 -3.75 -0.08 4.87
C ALA A 312 -2.71 0.90 5.44
N GLY A 313 -1.67 0.40 6.10
CA GLY A 313 -0.73 1.23 6.84
C GLY A 313 0.48 0.44 7.34
N THR A 314 1.40 1.14 8.02
CA THR A 314 2.54 0.49 8.68
C THR A 314 2.07 -0.48 9.77
N GLN A 315 2.79 -1.58 9.90
CA GLN A 315 2.62 -2.62 10.91
C GLN A 315 3.63 -2.50 12.06
N ASN A 316 4.59 -1.59 11.95
CA ASN A 316 5.59 -1.35 12.98
C ASN A 316 5.43 0.05 13.60
N GLY A 317 5.86 0.19 14.86
CA GLY A 317 5.78 1.45 15.61
C GLY A 317 6.83 2.48 15.18
N ASN A 318 7.16 2.59 13.89
CA ASN A 318 8.16 3.53 13.42
C ASN A 318 7.66 4.99 13.40
N GLY A 319 6.39 5.24 13.75
CA GLY A 319 5.79 6.56 13.90
C GLY A 319 5.28 7.20 12.61
N PHE A 320 5.17 6.44 11.52
CA PHE A 320 4.78 6.98 10.21
C PHE A 320 3.26 7.01 9.93
N THR A 321 2.42 6.34 10.73
CA THR A 321 0.94 6.37 10.63
C THR A 321 0.29 6.94 11.89
N GLY A 322 -1.05 7.09 11.86
CA GLY A 322 -1.99 7.59 12.89
C GLY A 322 -1.69 7.33 14.36
N PHE A 323 -0.88 6.32 14.65
CA PHE A 323 -0.68 5.77 15.96
C PHE A 323 0.84 5.78 16.20
N GLN A 324 1.36 6.91 16.70
CA GLN A 324 2.80 7.13 16.80
C GLN A 324 3.49 6.16 17.76
N ASP A 325 2.80 5.80 18.86
CA ASP A 325 3.34 4.98 19.94
C ASP A 325 2.64 3.60 20.09
N GLU A 326 1.61 3.33 19.29
CA GLU A 326 0.85 2.07 19.33
C GLU A 326 0.49 1.60 17.91
N GLN A 327 0.17 0.31 17.73
CA GLN A 327 -0.30 -0.16 16.42
C GLN A 327 -1.80 0.13 16.28
N VAL A 328 -2.28 0.25 15.03
CA VAL A 328 -3.72 0.48 14.76
C VAL A 328 -4.62 -0.59 15.38
N GLU A 329 -4.14 -1.83 15.44
CA GLU A 329 -4.86 -2.94 16.07
C GLU A 329 -4.99 -2.77 17.58
N ASP A 330 -3.91 -2.33 18.24
CA ASP A 330 -3.90 -2.08 19.68
C ASP A 330 -4.83 -0.91 20.03
N TRP A 331 -4.79 0.18 19.23
CA TRP A 331 -5.70 1.31 19.41
C TRP A 331 -7.16 0.90 19.22
N ILE A 332 -7.50 0.18 18.14
CA ILE A 332 -8.89 -0.22 17.85
C ILE A 332 -9.40 -1.15 18.95
N GLU A 333 -8.61 -2.13 19.40
CA GLU A 333 -9.01 -3.06 20.46
C GLU A 333 -9.27 -2.32 21.77
N ARG A 334 -8.38 -1.39 22.15
CA ARG A 334 -8.47 -0.60 23.37
C ARG A 334 -9.64 0.37 23.38
N GLU A 335 -9.89 1.06 22.28
CA GLU A 335 -10.86 2.15 22.20
C GLU A 335 -12.26 1.71 21.80
N VAL A 336 -12.37 0.74 20.90
CA VAL A 336 -13.64 0.33 20.27
C VAL A 336 -13.75 -1.19 20.04
N GLY A 337 -12.89 -2.00 20.66
CA GLY A 337 -12.82 -3.46 20.46
C GLY A 337 -14.08 -4.23 20.87
N ASN A 338 -14.93 -3.62 21.71
CA ASN A 338 -16.25 -4.15 22.05
C ASN A 338 -17.25 -4.10 20.87
N VAL A 339 -17.01 -3.24 19.87
CA VAL A 339 -17.87 -3.08 18.68
C VAL A 339 -17.29 -3.83 17.47
N TRP A 340 -15.97 -4.02 17.43
CA TRP A 340 -15.27 -4.52 16.26
C TRP A 340 -14.62 -5.89 16.52
N GLU A 341 -14.63 -6.75 15.50
CA GLU A 341 -13.93 -8.03 15.48
C GLU A 341 -12.79 -7.95 14.47
N PHE A 342 -11.56 -8.20 14.91
CA PHE A 342 -10.39 -8.22 14.04
C PHE A 342 -10.33 -9.54 13.25
N VAL A 343 -10.40 -9.46 11.92
CA VAL A 343 -10.60 -10.66 11.07
C VAL A 343 -9.50 -10.94 10.06
N LEU A 344 -8.65 -9.95 9.76
CA LEU A 344 -7.56 -10.12 8.81
C LEU A 344 -6.41 -9.16 9.15
N ARG A 345 -5.19 -9.70 9.15
CA ARG A 345 -3.94 -8.98 9.00
C ARG A 345 -3.15 -9.65 7.89
N MET A 346 -2.81 -8.92 6.84
CA MET A 346 -1.99 -9.46 5.76
C MET A 346 -0.91 -8.47 5.34
N PRO A 347 0.28 -8.95 4.93
CA PRO A 347 1.32 -8.06 4.46
C PRO A 347 0.91 -7.37 3.16
N LEU A 348 1.36 -6.13 3.00
CA LEU A 348 1.35 -5.37 1.76
C LEU A 348 2.79 -5.14 1.28
N PRO A 349 2.97 -4.75 0.00
CA PRO A 349 4.27 -4.42 -0.54
C PRO A 349 4.91 -3.30 0.28
N SER A 350 5.90 -3.65 1.08
CA SER A 350 6.61 -2.71 1.94
C SER A 350 7.74 -2.06 1.16
N PHE A 351 7.83 -0.75 1.17
CA PHE A 351 9.02 -0.03 0.70
C PHE A 351 10.23 -0.34 1.59
N ALA A 352 11.45 -0.09 1.08
CA ALA A 352 12.65 -0.22 1.88
C ALA A 352 12.52 0.62 3.17
N ALA A 353 12.93 0.03 4.30
CA ALA A 353 12.76 0.58 5.65
C ALA A 353 11.30 0.70 6.16
N LYS A 354 10.33 0.06 5.49
CA LYS A 354 8.92 0.01 5.92
C LYS A 354 8.47 -1.41 6.20
N ASP A 355 7.38 -1.52 6.93
CA ASP A 355 6.66 -2.77 7.16
C ASP A 355 5.18 -2.46 7.01
N GLU A 356 4.60 -2.75 5.85
CA GLU A 356 3.26 -2.33 5.46
C GLU A 356 2.30 -3.51 5.49
N GLY A 357 1.06 -3.26 5.90
CA GLY A 357 0.03 -4.28 6.03
C GLY A 357 -1.37 -3.75 5.81
N MET A 358 -2.29 -4.68 5.58
CA MET A 358 -3.72 -4.42 5.55
C MET A 358 -4.39 -5.12 6.72
N PHE A 359 -5.23 -4.36 7.41
CA PHE A 359 -5.96 -4.77 8.59
C PHE A 359 -7.45 -4.63 8.32
N VAL A 360 -8.24 -5.62 8.73
CA VAL A 360 -9.70 -5.62 8.53
C VAL A 360 -10.40 -5.95 9.83
N TRP A 361 -11.38 -5.10 10.16
CA TRP A 361 -12.33 -5.35 11.23
C TRP A 361 -13.74 -5.41 10.67
N LYS A 362 -14.55 -6.29 11.26
CA LYS A 362 -16.00 -6.36 11.01
C LYS A 362 -16.74 -5.93 12.26
N ARG A 363 -17.83 -5.21 12.09
CA ARG A 363 -18.70 -4.87 13.21
C ARG A 363 -19.30 -6.17 13.79
N ARG A 364 -19.23 -6.32 15.11
CA ARG A 364 -19.86 -7.42 15.84
C ARG A 364 -21.38 -7.33 15.67
N LYS A 365 -22.03 -8.48 15.63
CA LYS A 365 -23.50 -8.57 15.53
C LYS A 365 -24.17 -8.26 16.85
#